data_AF-A0A3G7TMR7-F1
#
_entry.id   AF-A0A3G7TMR7-F1
#
_cell.length_a   1.000
_cell.length_b   1.000
_cell.length_c   1.000
_cell.angle_alpha   90.00
_cell.angle_beta   90.00
_cell.angle_gamma   90.00
#
_symmetry.space_group_name_H-M   'P 1'
#
loop_
_entity.id
_entity.type
_entity.pdbx_description
1 polymer ?
#
loop_
_entity_poly.entity_id
_entity_poly.type
_entity_poly.pdbx_seq_one_letter_code
_entity_poly.pdbx_strand_id
1 'polypeptide(L)'
;MKPENDSCMPGSCDYWMVSAAAGKLGSQASTLAVRHIKDGTLRLQFNREVVYYAKSIVNDVAQGNKSPEQGLQDLKNEQNSLLSQSLEVAQKGVGVIAGAFQFAAGAGICYGSQAHS
;
A
#
# COMPACT_ATOMS: atom_id res chain seq x y z
N MET A 1 1.09 -18.63 -34.42
CA MET A 1 0.32 -17.50 -33.86
C MET A 1 1.16 -16.86 -32.78
N LYS A 2 1.51 -15.58 -32.96
CA LYS A 2 2.22 -14.76 -31.98
C LYS A 2 1.12 -13.95 -31.29
N PRO A 3 0.98 -13.95 -29.95
CA PRO A 3 -0.02 -13.10 -29.35
C PRO A 3 0.41 -11.65 -29.58
N GLU A 4 -0.40 -10.96 -30.37
CA GLU A 4 -0.32 -9.54 -30.62
C GLU A 4 -0.62 -8.81 -29.32
N ASN A 5 0.39 -8.05 -28.86
CA ASN A 5 0.23 -6.75 -28.23
C ASN A 5 -0.97 -6.62 -27.27
N ASP A 6 -0.80 -7.11 -26.04
CA ASP A 6 -1.58 -6.72 -24.86
C ASP A 6 -1.23 -5.26 -24.49
N SER A 7 -1.44 -4.34 -25.43
CA SER A 7 -1.32 -2.90 -25.20
C SER A 7 -2.51 -2.49 -24.38
N CYS A 8 -2.37 -2.67 -23.08
CA CYS A 8 -3.39 -2.33 -22.14
C CYS A 8 -3.58 -0.80 -22.12
N MET A 9 -4.83 -0.36 -21.97
CA MET A 9 -5.18 1.06 -21.99
C MET A 9 -4.42 1.76 -20.85
N PRO A 10 -3.84 2.96 -21.07
CA PRO A 10 -2.93 3.60 -20.12
C PRO A 10 -3.48 3.61 -18.68
N GLY A 11 -4.73 4.02 -18.43
CA GLY A 11 -5.31 3.97 -17.08
C GLY A 11 -5.57 2.56 -16.51
N SER A 12 -5.79 1.54 -17.35
CA SER A 12 -5.96 0.16 -16.89
C SER A 12 -4.64 -0.48 -16.49
N CYS A 13 -3.54 -0.15 -17.18
CA CYS A 13 -2.20 -0.68 -16.89
C CYS A 13 -1.73 -0.15 -15.56
N ASP A 14 -1.93 1.13 -15.37
CA ASP A 14 -1.47 1.82 -14.19
C ASP A 14 -2.24 1.33 -12.95
N TYR A 15 -3.57 1.13 -13.05
CA TYR A 15 -4.37 0.49 -11.99
C TYR A 15 -3.89 -0.93 -11.68
N TRP A 16 -3.61 -1.74 -12.70
CA TRP A 16 -3.10 -3.10 -12.52
C TRP A 16 -1.72 -3.11 -11.84
N MET A 17 -0.85 -2.17 -12.18
CA MET A 17 0.45 -2.01 -11.55
C MET A 17 0.33 -1.65 -10.06
N VAL A 18 -0.54 -0.71 -9.72
CA VAL A 18 -0.82 -0.34 -8.32
C VAL A 18 -1.41 -1.53 -7.55
N SER A 19 -2.35 -2.25 -8.16
CA SER A 19 -2.96 -3.45 -7.56
C SER A 19 -1.94 -4.56 -7.31
N ALA A 20 -1.02 -4.78 -8.25
CA ALA A 20 0.08 -5.74 -8.10
C ALA A 20 1.06 -5.32 -6.99
N ALA A 21 1.39 -4.04 -6.90
CA ALA A 21 2.24 -3.49 -5.85
C ALA A 21 1.59 -3.64 -4.45
N ALA A 22 0.28 -3.37 -4.36
CA ALA A 22 -0.50 -3.58 -3.13
C ALA A 22 -0.49 -5.04 -2.68
N GLY A 23 -0.65 -5.99 -3.61
CA GLY A 23 -0.54 -7.43 -3.32
C GLY A 23 0.85 -7.84 -2.83
N LYS A 24 1.92 -7.27 -3.41
CA LYS A 24 3.30 -7.47 -2.95
C LYS A 24 3.53 -6.92 -1.55
N LEU A 25 2.97 -5.76 -1.21
CA LEU A 25 3.08 -5.17 0.12
C LEU A 25 2.42 -6.07 1.18
N GLY A 26 1.19 -6.54 0.93
CA GLY A 26 0.49 -7.46 1.83
C GLY A 26 1.24 -8.78 2.04
N SER A 27 1.82 -9.35 0.98
CA SER A 27 2.63 -10.57 1.07
C SER A 27 3.90 -10.40 1.92
N GLN A 28 4.55 -9.23 1.80
CA GLN A 28 5.73 -8.89 2.60
C GLN A 28 5.37 -8.70 4.07
N ALA A 29 4.29 -7.98 4.37
CA ALA A 29 3.78 -7.87 5.73
C ALA A 29 3.50 -9.23 6.35
N SER A 30 2.79 -10.12 5.65
CA SER A 30 2.54 -11.49 6.13
C SER A 30 3.84 -12.22 6.48
N THR A 31 4.84 -12.14 5.60
CA THR A 31 6.16 -12.75 5.82
C THR A 31 6.86 -12.19 7.06
N LEU A 32 6.88 -10.87 7.23
CA LEU A 32 7.48 -10.21 8.39
C LEU A 32 6.74 -10.58 9.68
N ALA A 33 5.41 -10.60 9.64
CA ALA A 33 4.57 -10.91 10.77
C ALA A 33 4.79 -12.34 11.27
N VAL A 34 4.89 -13.32 10.37
CA VAL A 34 5.18 -14.71 10.73
C VAL A 34 6.57 -14.87 11.37
N ARG A 35 7.56 -14.09 10.91
CA ARG A 35 8.94 -14.19 11.42
C ARG A 35 9.12 -13.50 12.77
N HIS A 36 8.41 -12.40 13.01
CA HIS A 36 8.76 -11.48 14.11
C HIS A 36 7.63 -11.27 15.12
N ILE A 37 6.38 -11.62 14.81
CA ILE A 37 5.23 -11.45 15.69
C ILE A 37 4.73 -12.83 16.14
N LYS A 38 5.11 -13.22 17.37
CA LYS A 38 4.72 -14.51 17.97
C LYS A 38 3.25 -14.54 18.42
N ASP A 39 2.73 -13.40 18.86
CA ASP A 39 1.35 -13.28 19.29
C ASP A 39 0.39 -13.32 18.09
N GLY A 40 -0.54 -14.28 18.10
CA GLY A 40 -1.45 -14.51 16.97
C GLY A 40 -2.41 -13.35 16.73
N THR A 41 -2.82 -12.65 17.78
CA THR A 41 -3.76 -11.52 17.70
C THR A 41 -3.07 -10.28 17.12
N LEU A 42 -1.87 -9.95 17.61
CA LEU A 42 -1.05 -8.86 17.07
C LEU A 42 -0.66 -9.13 15.61
N ARG A 43 -0.32 -10.39 15.28
CA ARG A 43 -0.03 -10.78 13.90
C ARG A 43 -1.22 -10.56 12.98
N LEU A 44 -2.42 -10.92 13.42
CA LEU A 44 -3.66 -10.72 12.65
C LEU A 44 -3.95 -9.22 12.47
N GLN A 45 -3.86 -8.44 13.55
CA GLN A 45 -4.09 -7.00 13.50
C GLN A 45 -3.13 -6.30 12.54
N PHE A 46 -1.83 -6.59 12.65
CA PHE A 46 -0.82 -6.03 11.76
C PHE A 46 -1.10 -6.33 10.28
N ASN A 47 -1.39 -7.59 9.94
CA ASN A 47 -1.72 -7.97 8.56
C ASN A 47 -2.97 -7.24 8.05
N ARG A 48 -3.98 -7.10 8.90
CA ARG A 48 -5.23 -6.43 8.57
C ARG A 48 -5.01 -4.95 8.23
N GLU A 49 -4.24 -4.25 9.05
CA GLU A 49 -3.93 -2.82 8.83
C GLU A 49 -3.16 -2.59 7.51
N VAL A 50 -2.13 -3.39 7.24
CA VAL A 50 -1.37 -3.28 5.98
C VAL A 50 -2.26 -3.56 4.76
N VAL A 51 -3.12 -4.59 4.84
CA VAL A 51 -4.05 -4.92 3.75
C VAL A 51 -5.07 -3.81 3.53
N TYR A 52 -5.60 -3.20 4.59
CA TYR A 52 -6.55 -2.09 4.45
C TYR A 52 -5.89 -0.84 3.85
N TYR A 53 -4.68 -0.51 4.30
CA TYR A 53 -3.93 0.59 3.69
C TYR A 53 -3.69 0.35 2.20
N ALA A 54 -3.18 -0.84 1.84
CA ALA A 54 -2.90 -1.17 0.44
C ALA A 54 -4.16 -1.11 -0.43
N LYS A 55 -5.31 -1.58 0.11
CA LYS A 55 -6.62 -1.47 -0.55
C LYS A 55 -7.09 -0.02 -0.69
N SER A 56 -6.86 0.82 0.31
CA SER A 56 -7.19 2.26 0.25
C SER A 56 -6.46 2.92 -0.91
N ILE A 57 -5.16 2.66 -1.07
CA ILE A 57 -4.37 3.21 -2.19
C ILE A 57 -4.93 2.77 -3.55
N VAL A 58 -5.24 1.47 -3.70
CA VAL A 58 -5.83 0.95 -4.94
C VAL A 58 -7.19 1.62 -5.22
N ASN A 59 -8.01 1.80 -4.19
CA ASN A 59 -9.31 2.46 -4.31
C ASN A 59 -9.17 3.95 -4.67
N ASP A 60 -8.23 4.68 -4.05
CA ASP A 60 -7.98 6.08 -4.36
C ASP A 60 -7.54 6.26 -5.81
N VAL A 61 -6.73 5.34 -6.35
CA VAL A 61 -6.35 5.34 -7.77
C VAL A 61 -7.55 4.99 -8.65
N ALA A 62 -8.34 3.98 -8.29
CA ALA A 62 -9.53 3.59 -9.05
C ALA A 62 -10.58 4.71 -9.15
N GLN A 63 -10.71 5.52 -8.10
CA GLN A 63 -11.63 6.65 -8.04
C GLN A 63 -11.05 7.94 -8.65
N GLY A 64 -9.78 7.93 -9.06
CA GLY A 64 -9.10 9.13 -9.58
C GLY A 64 -8.72 10.15 -8.51
N ASN A 65 -8.84 9.79 -7.22
CA ASN A 65 -8.41 10.64 -6.09
C ASN A 65 -6.87 10.69 -5.96
N LYS A 66 -6.17 9.70 -6.54
CA LYS A 66 -4.72 9.57 -6.51
C LYS A 66 -4.21 9.15 -7.90
N SER A 67 -3.11 9.75 -8.36
CA SER A 67 -2.48 9.26 -9.60
C SER A 67 -1.85 7.89 -9.37
N PRO A 68 -1.73 7.05 -10.41
CA PRO A 68 -1.09 5.75 -10.25
C PRO A 68 0.37 5.84 -9.78
N GLU A 69 1.13 6.85 -10.22
CA GLU A 69 2.51 7.09 -9.79
C GLU A 69 2.56 7.41 -8.29
N GLN A 70 1.64 8.27 -7.83
CA GLN A 70 1.49 8.59 -6.41
C GLN A 70 1.12 7.33 -5.60
N GLY A 71 0.21 6.50 -6.12
CA GLY A 71 -0.15 5.23 -5.50
C GLY A 71 1.02 4.25 -5.40
N LEU A 72 1.82 4.13 -6.46
CA LEU A 72 3.04 3.31 -6.46
C LEU A 72 4.09 3.84 -5.47
N GLN A 73 4.28 5.15 -5.41
CA GLN A 73 5.21 5.79 -4.49
C GLN A 73 4.81 5.57 -3.03
N ASP A 74 3.52 5.71 -2.71
CA ASP A 74 2.99 5.48 -1.37
C ASP A 74 3.19 4.03 -0.92
N LEU A 75 2.85 3.05 -1.78
CA LEU A 75 3.07 1.63 -1.50
C LEU A 75 4.55 1.29 -1.31
N LYS A 76 5.44 1.91 -2.08
CA LYS A 76 6.90 1.73 -1.96
C LYS A 76 7.45 2.36 -0.69
N ASN A 77 6.97 3.54 -0.31
CA ASN A 77 7.35 4.20 0.93
C ASN A 77 6.92 3.36 2.14
N GLU A 78 5.69 2.82 2.11
CA GLU A 78 5.19 1.92 3.14
C GLU A 78 6.01 0.63 3.21
N GLN A 79 6.36 0.03 2.07
CA GLN A 79 7.26 -1.13 2.03
C GLN A 79 8.58 -0.85 2.76
N ASN A 80 9.22 0.28 2.47
CA ASN A 80 10.50 0.65 3.08
C ASN A 80 10.36 0.91 4.59
N SER A 81 9.27 1.58 5.00
CA SER A 81 8.98 1.84 6.41
C SER A 81 8.73 0.54 7.18
N LEU A 82 7.89 -0.36 6.66
CA LEU A 82 7.60 -1.66 7.24
C LEU A 82 8.85 -2.54 7.32
N LEU A 83 9.70 -2.53 6.30
CA LEU A 83 10.97 -3.26 6.32
C LEU A 83 11.92 -2.71 7.38
N SER A 84 12.09 -1.38 7.47
CA SER A 84 12.94 -0.76 8.48
C SER A 84 12.43 -1.04 9.90
N GLN A 85 11.13 -0.87 10.14
CA GLN A 85 10.52 -1.12 11.44
C GLN A 85 10.56 -2.61 11.80
N SER A 86 10.30 -3.51 10.85
CA SER A 86 10.36 -4.95 11.12
C SER A 86 11.79 -5.42 11.36
N LEU A 87 12.79 -4.85 10.67
CA LEU A 87 14.21 -5.09 10.96
C LEU A 87 14.56 -4.61 12.37
N GLU A 88 14.05 -3.44 12.77
CA GLU A 88 14.29 -2.89 14.09
C GLU A 88 13.58 -3.68 15.20
N VAL A 89 12.32 -4.08 15.00
CA VAL A 89 11.56 -5.00 15.87
C VAL A 89 12.26 -6.36 15.97
N ALA A 90 12.78 -6.88 14.86
CA ALA A 90 13.52 -8.14 14.82
C ALA A 90 14.85 -8.07 15.57
N GLN A 91 15.59 -6.96 15.41
CA GLN A 91 16.88 -6.75 16.06
C GLN A 91 16.72 -6.43 17.54
N LYS A 92 15.70 -5.65 17.92
CA LYS A 92 15.52 -5.14 19.29
C LYS A 92 14.49 -5.94 20.10
N GLY A 93 13.75 -6.85 19.48
CA GLY A 93 12.70 -7.64 20.13
C GLY A 93 11.47 -6.84 20.59
N VAL A 94 11.32 -5.60 20.12
CA VAL A 94 10.25 -4.69 20.52
C VAL A 94 9.08 -4.82 19.55
N GLY A 95 7.99 -5.46 19.95
CA GLY A 95 6.84 -5.80 19.10
C GLY A 95 5.93 -4.63 18.67
N VAL A 96 6.43 -3.39 18.61
CA VAL A 96 5.62 -2.22 18.28
C VAL A 96 5.93 -1.78 16.85
N ILE A 97 4.98 -1.98 15.94
CA ILE A 97 5.00 -1.40 14.59
C ILE A 97 4.18 -0.12 14.67
N ALA A 98 4.84 0.99 14.99
CA ALA A 98 4.18 2.29 15.15
C ALA A 98 4.14 3.03 13.80
N GLY A 99 2.95 3.13 13.22
CA GLY A 99 2.51 4.38 12.60
C GLY A 99 3.05 4.76 11.21
N ALA A 100 3.32 3.84 10.30
CA ALA A 100 3.67 4.23 8.92
C ALA A 100 2.47 4.80 8.11
N PHE A 101 1.24 4.47 8.48
CA PHE A 101 0.03 4.79 7.70
C PHE A 101 -0.48 6.25 7.79
N GLN A 102 0.31 7.20 8.28
CA GLN A 102 -0.14 8.59 8.49
C GLN A 102 -0.44 9.38 7.20
N PHE A 103 0.00 8.91 6.03
CA PHE A 103 -0.17 9.64 4.77
C PHE A 103 -1.41 9.30 3.95
N ALA A 104 -2.17 8.23 4.29
CA ALA A 104 -3.32 7.82 3.47
C ALA A 104 -4.70 8.26 4.00
N ALA A 105 -4.83 8.67 5.26
CA ALA A 105 -6.14 8.89 5.86
C ALA A 105 -6.75 10.30 5.67
N GLY A 106 -6.09 11.25 4.99
CA GLY A 106 -6.53 12.66 5.10
C GLY A 106 -6.07 13.64 4.03
N ALA A 107 -6.26 13.36 2.74
CA ALA A 107 -6.16 14.39 1.69
C ALA A 107 -7.30 14.37 0.66
N GLY A 108 -8.42 13.71 0.97
CA GLY A 108 -9.66 13.82 0.19
C GLY A 108 -10.50 15.07 0.52
N ILE A 109 -9.87 16.18 0.93
CA ILE A 109 -10.58 17.45 1.10
C ILE A 109 -10.58 18.15 -0.26
N CYS A 110 -11.74 18.07 -0.93
CA CYS A 110 -12.20 18.87 -2.05
C CYS A 110 -11.18 19.80 -2.73
N TYR A 111 -10.68 19.40 -3.90
CA TYR A 111 -10.24 20.34 -4.93
C TYR A 111 -11.16 20.30 -6.17
N GLY A 112 -12.45 20.00 -5.94
CA GLY A 112 -13.52 20.20 -6.90
C GLY A 112 -14.32 21.44 -6.54
N SER A 113 -13.89 22.60 -7.02
CA SER A 113 -14.69 23.82 -7.31
C SER A 113 -13.77 25.05 -7.36
N GLN A 114 -13.03 25.23 -8.44
CA GLN A 114 -12.78 26.58 -8.98
C GLN A 114 -12.96 26.52 -10.50
N ALA A 115 -14.21 26.32 -10.91
CA ALA A 115 -14.67 26.71 -12.23
C ALA A 115 -15.02 28.22 -12.15
N HIS A 116 -14.22 29.03 -12.83
CA HIS A 116 -14.63 30.17 -13.66
C HIS A 116 -15.91 30.93 -13.27
N SER A 117 -15.76 32.16 -12.78
CA SER A 117 -16.45 33.40 -13.22
C SER A 117 -15.82 34.60 -12.56
#